data_AF-A0A530LV12-F1
#
_entry.id   AF-A0A530LV12-F1
#
_cell.length_a   1.000
_cell.length_b   1.000
_cell.length_c   1.000
_cell.angle_alpha   90.00
_cell.angle_beta   90.00
_cell.angle_gamma   90.00
#
_symmetry.space_group_name_H-M   'P 1'
#
loop_
_entity.id
_entity.type
_entity.pdbx_description
1 polymer ?
#
loop_
_entity_poly.entity_id
_entity_poly.type
_entity_poly.pdbx_seq_one_letter_code
_entity_poly.pdbx_strand_id
1 'polypeptide(L)'
;MRVASAIAGSIIFLAVAPGVVAGLVPWLLTDRYRLPWSRLPGFVPVGWLLVVAGTVVLLHAFARFALEGLGTPAPVAPTERLVVGGIYRHVRNPMYVAVLSIVLGQALLFSSGTVAAYLVIAAAAMISFVKLYE
;
A
#
# COMPACT_ATOMS: atom_id res chain seq x y z
N MET A 1 8.55 23.92 -0.41
CA MET A 1 8.75 23.29 -1.74
C MET A 1 7.70 23.77 -2.73
N ARG A 2 7.93 23.74 -4.06
CA ARG A 2 6.84 23.99 -5.03
C ARG A 2 5.93 22.76 -5.09
N VAL A 3 4.61 22.92 -5.15
CA VAL A 3 3.62 21.82 -5.18
C VAL A 3 3.97 20.73 -6.21
N ALA A 4 4.44 21.14 -7.40
CA ALA A 4 4.88 20.21 -8.45
C ALA A 4 6.02 19.26 -8.01
N SER A 5 6.97 19.76 -7.21
CA SER A 5 8.07 18.93 -6.68
C SER A 5 7.61 17.94 -5.60
N ALA A 6 6.63 18.33 -4.77
CA ALA A 6 6.01 17.45 -3.78
C ALA A 6 5.18 16.34 -4.45
N ILE A 7 4.45 16.66 -5.51
CA ILE A 7 3.71 15.69 -6.34
C ILE A 7 4.68 14.69 -6.96
N ALA A 8 5.74 15.16 -7.63
CA ALA A 8 6.72 14.29 -8.27
C ALA A 8 7.39 13.34 -7.27
N GLY A 9 7.86 13.86 -6.13
CA GLY A 9 8.47 13.03 -5.09
C GLY A 9 7.49 12.03 -4.47
N SER A 10 6.23 12.40 -4.30
CA SER A 10 5.17 11.50 -3.81
C SER A 10 4.88 10.38 -4.81
N ILE A 11 4.86 10.67 -6.11
CA ILE A 11 4.68 9.66 -7.17
C ILE A 11 5.88 8.70 -7.21
N ILE A 12 7.11 9.22 -7.11
CA ILE A 12 8.32 8.39 -7.08
C ILE A 12 8.29 7.48 -5.86
N PHE A 13 7.98 8.01 -4.67
CA PHE A 13 7.90 7.20 -3.47
C PHE A 13 6.78 6.15 -3.57
N LEU A 14 5.61 6.52 -4.12
CA LEU A 14 4.52 5.58 -4.40
C LEU A 14 4.98 4.43 -5.30
N ALA A 15 5.72 4.73 -6.37
CA ALA A 15 6.22 3.71 -7.28
C ALA A 15 7.26 2.79 -6.61
N VAL A 16 8.17 3.37 -5.82
CA VAL A 16 9.30 2.64 -5.22
C VAL A 16 8.89 1.84 -4.00
N ALA A 17 8.13 2.42 -3.05
CA ALA A 17 7.82 1.73 -1.81
C ALA A 17 6.57 0.84 -1.96
N PRO A 18 5.33 1.37 -2.00
CA PRO A 18 4.16 0.53 -2.14
C PRO A 18 4.04 -0.13 -3.51
N GLY A 19 4.57 0.46 -4.59
CA GLY A 19 4.59 -0.19 -5.91
C GLY A 19 5.45 -1.45 -5.94
N VAL A 20 6.56 -1.50 -5.20
CA VAL A 20 7.35 -2.72 -5.06
C VAL A 20 6.66 -3.74 -4.15
N VAL A 21 6.20 -3.31 -2.97
CA VAL A 21 5.62 -4.22 -1.96
C VAL A 21 4.27 -4.79 -2.41
N ALA A 22 3.40 -3.97 -2.99
CA ALA A 22 2.06 -4.38 -3.41
C ALA A 22 1.98 -4.78 -4.89
N GLY A 23 3.00 -4.46 -5.71
CA GLY A 23 2.98 -4.72 -7.15
C GLY A 23 4.08 -5.68 -7.58
N LEU A 24 5.34 -5.24 -7.52
CA LEU A 24 6.47 -5.99 -8.09
C LEU A 24 6.70 -7.34 -7.40
N VAL A 25 6.75 -7.37 -6.07
CA VAL A 25 7.02 -8.61 -5.33
C VAL A 25 5.89 -9.62 -5.54
N PRO A 26 4.60 -9.28 -5.33
CA PRO A 26 3.51 -10.19 -5.65
C PRO A 26 3.48 -10.64 -7.11
N TRP A 27 3.80 -9.75 -8.06
CA TRP A 27 3.93 -10.10 -9.48
C TRP A 27 4.98 -11.20 -9.69
N LEU A 28 6.14 -11.10 -9.04
CA LEU A 28 7.16 -12.16 -9.10
C LEU A 28 6.70 -13.46 -8.42
N LEU A 29 6.02 -13.35 -7.27
CA LEU A 29 5.55 -14.51 -6.50
C LEU A 29 4.38 -15.26 -7.15
N THR A 30 3.68 -14.62 -8.09
CA THR A 30 2.50 -15.18 -8.79
C THR A 30 2.81 -15.59 -10.23
N ASP A 31 4.08 -15.83 -10.54
CA ASP A 31 4.58 -16.08 -11.91
C ASP A 31 4.04 -15.05 -12.90
N ARG A 32 4.21 -13.77 -12.59
CA ARG A 32 3.74 -12.64 -13.40
C ARG A 32 2.22 -12.62 -13.56
N TYR A 33 1.48 -12.96 -12.50
CA TYR A 33 0.02 -13.15 -12.47
C TYR A 33 -0.50 -14.25 -13.41
N ARG A 34 0.32 -15.25 -13.72
CA ARG A 34 -0.09 -16.40 -14.55
C ARG A 34 -0.70 -17.54 -13.73
N LEU A 35 -0.66 -17.45 -12.40
CA LEU A 35 -1.36 -18.40 -11.54
C LEU A 35 -2.87 -18.41 -11.86
N PRO A 36 -3.51 -19.59 -11.81
CA PRO A 36 -4.96 -19.68 -12.01
C PRO A 36 -5.69 -18.94 -10.90
N TRP A 37 -6.86 -18.41 -11.23
CA TRP A 37 -7.73 -17.82 -10.21
C TRP A 37 -8.20 -18.86 -9.20
N SER A 38 -8.44 -18.40 -7.98
CA SER A 38 -8.96 -19.21 -6.90
C SER A 38 -10.28 -19.87 -7.31
N ARG A 39 -10.39 -21.16 -6.99
CA ARG A 39 -11.63 -21.94 -7.15
C ARG A 39 -12.51 -21.86 -5.90
N LEU A 40 -12.04 -21.22 -4.83
CA LEU A 40 -12.80 -21.11 -3.59
C LEU A 40 -13.91 -20.06 -3.74
N PRO A 41 -15.15 -20.37 -3.34
CA PRO A 41 -16.28 -19.46 -3.50
C PRO A 41 -16.03 -18.16 -2.72
N GLY A 42 -16.29 -17.03 -3.36
CA GLY A 42 -16.15 -15.70 -2.76
C GLY A 42 -14.71 -15.13 -2.73
N PHE A 43 -13.67 -15.94 -2.93
CA PHE A 43 -12.29 -15.46 -2.84
C PHE A 43 -11.95 -14.44 -3.93
N VAL A 44 -12.35 -14.71 -5.17
CA VAL A 44 -12.10 -13.80 -6.30
C VAL A 44 -12.78 -12.43 -6.13
N PRO A 45 -14.10 -12.34 -5.86
CA PRO A 45 -14.75 -11.03 -5.68
C PRO A 45 -14.25 -10.27 -4.46
N VAL A 46 -14.00 -10.96 -3.33
CA VAL A 46 -13.40 -10.32 -2.13
C VAL A 46 -11.98 -9.85 -2.42
N GLY A 47 -11.20 -10.65 -3.15
CA GLY A 47 -9.85 -10.30 -3.56
C GLY A 47 -9.81 -9.02 -4.40
N TRP A 48 -10.67 -8.91 -5.41
CA TRP A 48 -10.82 -7.69 -6.20
C TRP A 48 -11.29 -6.49 -5.37
N LEU A 49 -12.27 -6.69 -4.49
CA LEU A 49 -12.75 -5.64 -3.60
C LEU A 49 -11.61 -5.07 -2.76
N LEU A 50 -10.78 -5.93 -2.16
CA LEU A 50 -9.63 -5.51 -1.36
C LEU A 50 -8.57 -4.79 -2.19
N VAL A 51 -8.26 -5.27 -3.39
CA VAL A 51 -7.29 -4.62 -4.30
C VAL A 51 -7.77 -3.24 -4.71
N VAL A 52 -9.03 -3.10 -5.14
CA VAL A 52 -9.59 -1.83 -5.59
C VAL A 52 -9.72 -0.86 -4.43
N ALA A 53 -10.32 -1.28 -3.31
CA ALA A 53 -10.49 -0.42 -2.14
C ALA A 53 -9.13 0.02 -1.56
N GLY A 54 -8.18 -0.92 -1.43
CA GLY A 54 -6.82 -0.61 -0.98
C GLY A 54 -6.13 0.37 -1.90
N THR A 55 -6.25 0.23 -3.22
CA THR A 55 -5.66 1.16 -4.19
C THR A 55 -6.27 2.56 -4.06
N VAL A 56 -7.59 2.67 -3.93
CA VAL A 56 -8.26 3.96 -3.72
C VAL A 56 -7.78 4.62 -2.43
N VAL A 57 -7.71 3.87 -1.33
CA VAL A 57 -7.21 4.39 -0.03
C VAL A 57 -5.76 4.83 -0.16
N LEU A 58 -4.91 4.05 -0.84
CA LEU A 58 -3.50 4.37 -1.05
C LEU A 58 -3.35 5.67 -1.85
N LEU A 59 -4.02 5.79 -3.00
CA LEU A 59 -3.95 6.99 -3.83
C LEU A 59 -4.49 8.21 -3.09
N HIS A 60 -5.60 8.06 -2.34
CA HIS A 60 -6.14 9.13 -1.51
C HIS A 60 -5.15 9.54 -0.40
N ALA A 61 -4.47 8.58 0.23
CA ALA A 61 -3.44 8.85 1.23
C ALA A 61 -2.29 9.70 0.67
N PHE A 62 -1.78 9.34 -0.51
CA PHE A 62 -0.70 10.04 -1.20
C PHE A 62 -1.12 11.41 -1.74
N ALA A 63 -2.35 11.54 -2.25
CA ALA A 63 -2.87 12.82 -2.72
C ALA A 63 -2.89 13.85 -1.58
N ARG A 64 -3.25 13.44 -0.36
CA ARG A 64 -3.26 14.33 0.82
C ARG A 64 -1.85 14.75 1.22
N PHE A 65 -0.86 13.87 1.12
CA PHE A 65 0.54 14.24 1.32
C PHE A 65 1.02 15.32 0.34
N ALA A 66 0.71 15.16 -0.94
CA ALA A 66 1.11 16.11 -1.97
C ALA A 66 0.34 17.45 -1.89
N LEU A 67 -0.96 17.40 -1.56
CA LEU A 67 -1.84 18.58 -1.55
C LEU A 67 -1.84 19.34 -0.22
N GLU A 68 -1.77 18.65 0.92
CA GLU A 68 -1.85 19.26 2.26
C GLU A 68 -0.50 19.32 2.97
N GLY A 69 0.30 18.26 2.83
CA GLY A 69 1.61 18.16 3.46
C GLY A 69 2.70 18.99 2.78
N LEU A 70 2.48 19.42 1.52
CA LEU A 70 3.42 20.17 0.66
C LEU A 70 4.82 19.52 0.57
N GLY A 71 4.90 18.23 0.86
CA GLY A 71 6.11 17.42 0.85
C GLY A 71 5.75 15.99 0.47
N THR A 72 6.59 15.03 0.86
CA THR A 72 6.39 13.62 0.52
C THR A 72 6.33 12.77 1.79
N PRO A 73 5.72 11.59 1.73
CA PRO A 73 5.88 10.59 2.79
C PRO A 73 7.31 10.03 2.88
N ALA A 74 8.21 10.37 1.95
CA ALA A 74 9.60 9.93 1.98
C ALA A 74 10.40 10.74 3.02
N PRO A 75 11.25 10.08 3.85
CA PRO A 75 12.08 10.76 4.84
C PRO A 75 13.03 11.82 4.26
N VAL A 76 13.37 11.70 2.98
CA VAL A 76 14.29 12.59 2.25
C VAL A 76 13.66 13.95 1.92
N ALA A 77 12.33 14.04 1.87
CA ALA A 77 11.60 15.28 1.64
C ALA A 77 10.33 15.30 2.51
N PRO A 78 10.47 15.47 3.84
CA PRO A 78 9.37 15.38 4.78
C PRO A 78 8.33 16.48 4.54
N THR A 79 7.10 16.22 4.99
CA THR A 79 6.02 17.21 4.92
C THR A 79 6.30 18.45 5.76
N GLU A 80 5.97 19.61 5.20
CA GLU A 80 6.04 20.90 5.90
C GLU A 80 4.86 21.09 6.87
N ARG A 81 3.75 20.36 6.65
CA ARG A 81 2.56 20.40 7.49
C ARG A 81 2.08 19.00 7.83
N LEU A 82 1.66 18.82 9.09
CA LEU A 82 1.11 17.55 9.55
C LEU A 82 -0.21 17.25 8.83
N VAL A 83 -0.29 16.10 8.17
CA VAL A 83 -1.49 15.63 7.47
C VAL A 83 -2.38 14.87 8.47
N VAL A 84 -3.40 15.56 9.00
CA VAL A 84 -4.35 14.98 9.99
C VAL A 84 -5.78 14.80 9.45
N GLY A 85 -6.07 15.29 8.25
CA GLY A 85 -7.42 15.22 7.68
C GLY A 85 -7.73 13.93 6.91
N GLY A 86 -9.02 13.69 6.66
CA GLY A 86 -9.48 12.56 5.84
C GLY A 86 -9.27 11.20 6.52
N ILE A 87 -8.64 10.26 5.81
CA ILE A 87 -8.44 8.89 6.31
C ILE A 87 -7.47 8.83 7.50
N TYR A 88 -6.56 9.81 7.61
CA TYR A 88 -5.60 9.93 8.71
C TYR A 88 -6.25 10.22 10.06
N ARG A 89 -7.54 10.61 10.08
CA ARG A 89 -8.31 10.75 11.31
C ARG A 89 -8.66 9.42 11.99
N HIS A 90 -8.65 8.31 11.23
CA HIS A 90 -9.07 6.99 11.72
C HIS A 90 -7.88 6.11 12.09
N VAL A 91 -6.80 6.17 11.30
CA VAL A 91 -5.60 5.35 11.50
C VAL A 91 -4.39 6.23 11.20
N ARG A 92 -3.33 6.11 12.02
CA ARG A 92 -2.08 6.87 11.85
C ARG A 92 -1.33 6.50 10.56
N ASN A 93 -1.37 5.21 10.21
CA ASN A 93 -0.67 4.63 9.07
C ASN A 93 -1.64 3.99 8.05
N PRO A 94 -2.52 4.77 7.40
CA PRO A 94 -3.50 4.24 6.45
C PRO A 94 -2.84 3.62 5.20
N MET A 95 -1.62 4.05 4.86
CA MET A 95 -0.84 3.48 3.76
C MET A 95 -0.47 2.01 4.01
N TYR A 96 -0.09 1.64 5.24
CA TYR A 96 0.20 0.23 5.56
C TYR A 96 -1.06 -0.63 5.47
N VAL A 97 -2.19 -0.14 5.98
CA VAL A 97 -3.48 -0.83 5.85
C VAL A 97 -3.84 -1.06 4.38
N ALA A 98 -3.65 -0.05 3.54
CA ALA A 98 -3.93 -0.15 2.11
C ALA A 98 -3.03 -1.17 1.41
N VAL A 99 -1.71 -1.12 1.64
CA VAL A 99 -0.74 -2.05 1.05
C VAL A 99 -1.02 -3.49 1.46
N LEU A 100 -1.22 -3.74 2.75
CA LEU A 100 -1.52 -5.09 3.25
C LEU A 100 -2.86 -5.60 2.70
N SER A 101 -3.86 -4.73 2.55
CA SER A 101 -5.15 -5.08 1.95
C SER A 101 -4.99 -5.48 0.48
N ILE A 102 -4.18 -4.76 -0.29
CA ILE A 102 -3.90 -5.10 -1.70
C ILE A 102 -3.19 -6.47 -1.79
N VAL A 103 -2.16 -6.71 -0.97
CA VAL A 103 -1.42 -7.99 -0.98
C VAL A 103 -2.32 -9.15 -0.53
N LEU A 104 -3.18 -8.93 0.48
CA LEU A 104 -4.19 -9.92 0.88
C LEU A 104 -5.17 -10.22 -0.26
N GLY A 105 -5.65 -9.18 -0.94
CA GLY A 105 -6.55 -9.36 -2.08
C GLY A 105 -5.92 -10.24 -3.17
N GLN A 106 -4.63 -10.04 -3.46
CA GLN A 106 -3.90 -10.90 -4.40
C GLN A 106 -3.69 -12.32 -3.89
N ALA A 107 -3.41 -12.52 -2.59
CA ALA A 107 -3.34 -13.85 -2.01
C ALA A 107 -4.66 -14.61 -2.17
N LEU A 108 -5.81 -13.93 -2.02
CA LEU A 108 -7.14 -14.49 -2.25
C LEU A 108 -7.41 -14.77 -3.73
N LEU A 109 -7.09 -13.83 -4.63
CA LEU A 109 -7.31 -13.98 -6.07
C LEU A 109 -6.64 -15.24 -6.63
N PHE A 110 -5.43 -15.55 -6.18
CA PHE A 110 -4.65 -16.69 -6.67
C PHE A 110 -4.63 -17.89 -5.71
N SER A 111 -5.31 -17.82 -4.56
CA SER A 111 -5.20 -18.81 -3.47
C SER A 111 -3.74 -19.19 -3.15
N SER A 112 -2.85 -18.20 -3.17
CA SER A 112 -1.40 -18.43 -3.09
C SER A 112 -0.90 -18.36 -1.65
N GLY A 113 -0.48 -19.52 -1.12
CA GLY A 113 0.16 -19.61 0.18
C GLY A 113 1.46 -18.80 0.26
N THR A 114 2.19 -18.68 -0.86
CA THR A 114 3.43 -17.89 -0.94
C THR A 114 3.15 -16.39 -0.77
N VAL A 115 2.11 -15.87 -1.44
CA VAL A 115 1.71 -14.45 -1.28
C VAL A 115 1.15 -14.21 0.12
N ALA A 116 0.43 -15.18 0.71
CA ALA A 116 -0.02 -15.10 2.09
C ALA A 116 1.13 -15.09 3.11
N ALA A 117 2.17 -15.91 2.91
CA ALA A 117 3.36 -15.87 3.75
C ALA A 117 4.09 -14.54 3.63
N TYR A 118 4.21 -14.01 2.41
CA TYR A 118 4.76 -12.68 2.15
C TYR A 118 3.97 -11.58 2.86
N LEU A 119 2.62 -11.65 2.83
CA LEU A 119 1.75 -10.73 3.56
C LEU A 119 2.08 -10.71 5.05
N VAL A 120 2.23 -11.88 5.68
CA VAL A 120 2.54 -12.00 7.11
C VAL A 120 3.90 -11.36 7.43
N ILE A 121 4.91 -11.62 6.59
CA ILE A 121 6.25 -11.02 6.76
C ILE A 121 6.18 -9.49 6.63
N ALA A 122 5.51 -8.98 5.60
CA ALA A 122 5.33 -7.55 5.39
C ALA A 122 4.57 -6.89 6.55
N ALA A 123 3.50 -7.52 7.03
CA ALA A 123 2.74 -7.05 8.17
C ALA A 123 3.59 -7.02 9.44
N ALA A 124 4.35 -8.08 9.72
CA ALA A 124 5.24 -8.14 10.86
C ALA A 124 6.30 -7.03 10.81
N ALA A 125 6.91 -6.80 9.65
CA ALA A 125 7.89 -5.72 9.47
C ALA A 125 7.27 -4.33 9.75
N MET A 126 6.09 -4.04 9.17
CA MET A 126 5.38 -2.77 9.39
C MET A 126 4.95 -2.59 10.84
N ILE A 127 4.37 -3.63 11.47
CA ILE A 127 3.94 -3.57 12.87
C ILE A 127 5.13 -3.37 13.81
N SER A 128 6.24 -4.10 13.58
CA SER A 128 7.46 -3.94 14.38
C SER A 128 8.03 -2.54 14.23
N PHE A 129 8.08 -1.98 13.02
CA PHE A 129 8.52 -0.60 12.81
C PHE A 129 7.66 0.39 13.60
N VAL A 130 6.33 0.27 13.49
CA VAL A 130 5.39 1.14 14.23
C VAL A 130 5.54 1.01 15.74
N LYS A 131 5.83 -0.18 16.28
CA LYS A 131 5.94 -0.39 17.73
C LYS A 131 7.30 -0.02 18.32
N LEU A 132 8.37 -0.11 17.52
CA LEU A 132 9.74 0.05 18.00
C LEU A 132 10.33 1.42 17.68
N TYR A 133 9.77 2.14 16.70
CA TYR A 133 10.33 3.40 16.22
C TYR A 133 9.35 4.59 16.25
N GLU A 134 8.07 4.37 15.93
CA GLU A 134 7.02 5.42 16.00
C GLU A 134 6.40 5.55 17.40
#